data_AF-A0A1E1LP64-F1
#
_entry.id   AF-A0A1E1LP64-F1
#
_cell.length_a   1.000
_cell.length_b   1.000
_cell.length_c   1.000
_cell.angle_alpha   90.00
_cell.angle_beta   90.00
_cell.angle_gamma   90.00
#
_symmetry.space_group_name_H-M   'P 1'
#
loop_
_entity.id
_entity.type
_entity.pdbx_description
1 polymer ?
#
loop_
_entity_poly.entity_id
_entity_poly.type
_entity_poly.pdbx_seq_one_letter_code
_entity_poly.pdbx_strand_id
1 'polypeptide(L)'
;MFSTSSLLLILTAAISSSLAQNCSVKGYDTGKVPAFLLNPNITTATACQTYCSAATYAKCASFAVGRAACLLYNVTVAGYVNVVPASGYTFWDVGCKV
;
A
#
# COMPACT_ATOMS: atom_id res chain seq x y z
N MET A 1 6.97 -4.52 -61.36
CA MET A 1 5.96 -4.34 -60.30
C MET A 1 6.41 -5.17 -59.11
N PHE A 2 7.03 -4.58 -58.07
CA PHE A 2 7.35 -5.30 -56.84
C PHE A 2 6.90 -4.50 -55.64
N SER A 3 6.08 -5.17 -54.86
CA SER A 3 5.19 -4.67 -53.82
C SER A 3 5.97 -4.28 -52.56
N THR A 4 5.82 -3.04 -52.11
CA THR A 4 6.36 -2.56 -50.83
C THR A 4 5.50 -3.10 -49.68
N SER A 5 5.96 -4.15 -49.01
CA SER A 5 5.36 -4.62 -47.75
C SER A 5 5.73 -3.68 -46.61
N SER A 6 4.80 -2.81 -46.24
CA SER A 6 4.87 -1.98 -45.04
C SER A 6 4.57 -2.82 -43.80
N LEU A 7 5.59 -3.07 -42.99
CA LEU A 7 5.48 -3.73 -41.69
C LEU A 7 4.93 -2.73 -40.66
N LEU A 8 3.63 -2.80 -40.34
CA LEU A 8 3.04 -2.05 -39.23
C LEU A 8 3.37 -2.74 -37.90
N LEU A 9 4.27 -2.15 -37.11
CA LEU A 9 4.42 -2.47 -35.69
C LEU A 9 3.24 -1.85 -34.91
N ILE A 10 2.36 -2.69 -34.38
CA ILE A 10 1.27 -2.26 -33.51
C ILE A 10 1.82 -2.18 -32.08
N LEU A 11 1.98 -0.96 -31.56
CA LEU A 11 2.32 -0.69 -30.15
C LEU A 11 1.06 -0.89 -29.30
N THR A 12 0.84 -2.09 -28.74
CA THR A 12 -0.17 -2.30 -27.71
C THR A 12 0.31 -1.72 -26.38
N ALA A 13 -0.16 -0.51 -26.03
CA ALA A 13 0.02 0.06 -24.71
C ALA A 13 -0.80 -0.75 -23.69
N ALA A 14 -0.13 -1.46 -22.78
CA ALA A 14 -0.76 -2.12 -21.65
C ALA A 14 -1.24 -1.04 -20.66
N ILE A 15 -2.55 -0.78 -20.64
CA ILE A 15 -3.17 0.10 -19.66
C ILE A 15 -3.26 -0.68 -18.35
N SER A 16 -2.21 -0.64 -17.54
CA SER A 16 -2.24 -1.17 -16.19
C SER A 16 -3.23 -0.36 -15.37
N SER A 17 -4.44 -0.90 -15.17
CA SER A 17 -5.44 -0.33 -14.27
C SER A 17 -4.88 -0.43 -12.84
N SER A 18 -4.24 0.62 -12.35
CA SER A 18 -3.85 0.70 -10.95
C SER A 18 -5.13 0.80 -10.15
N LEU A 19 -5.53 -0.27 -9.46
CA LEU A 19 -6.51 -0.19 -8.37
C LEU A 19 -6.13 1.01 -7.50
N ALA A 20 -7.09 1.89 -7.24
CA ALA A 20 -6.86 3.09 -6.46
C ALA A 20 -6.28 2.68 -5.09
N GLN A 21 -5.01 3.00 -4.85
CA GLN A 21 -4.34 2.71 -3.60
C GLN A 21 -4.74 3.76 -2.56
N ASN A 22 -4.90 3.32 -1.32
CA ASN A 22 -5.23 4.18 -0.20
C ASN A 22 -3.94 4.62 0.47
N CYS A 23 -3.48 5.80 0.10
CA CYS A 23 -2.25 6.37 0.62
C CYS A 23 -2.57 7.49 1.60
N SER A 24 -1.99 7.45 2.79
CA SER A 24 -2.10 8.48 3.83
C SER A 24 -3.51 8.64 4.42
N VAL A 25 -4.22 7.53 4.66
CA VAL A 25 -5.56 7.54 5.27
C VAL A 25 -5.45 7.68 6.78
N LYS A 26 -5.94 8.80 7.34
CA LYS A 26 -6.00 8.99 8.79
C LYS A 26 -7.22 8.29 9.37
N GLY A 27 -7.02 7.47 10.40
CA GLY A 27 -8.13 6.69 10.96
C GLY A 27 -7.70 5.71 12.03
N TYR A 28 -8.58 4.75 12.31
CA TYR A 28 -8.32 3.60 13.18
C TYR A 28 -8.72 2.35 12.42
N ASP A 29 -8.03 1.23 12.64
CA ASP A 29 -8.53 -0.02 12.12
C ASP A 29 -9.90 -0.35 12.72
N THR A 30 -10.70 -1.08 11.95
CA THR A 30 -12.07 -1.46 12.34
C THR A 30 -12.11 -2.56 13.41
N GLY A 31 -10.96 -3.11 13.83
CA GLY A 31 -10.86 -4.26 14.73
C GLY A 31 -11.25 -5.61 14.10
N LYS A 32 -11.80 -5.64 12.88
CA LYS A 32 -12.18 -6.88 12.18
C LYS A 32 -10.96 -7.74 11.84
N VAL A 33 -9.87 -7.08 11.42
CA VAL A 33 -8.57 -7.69 11.16
C VAL A 33 -7.52 -6.79 11.81
N PRO A 34 -7.13 -7.08 13.07
CA PRO A 34 -6.17 -6.25 13.78
C PRO A 34 -4.77 -6.36 13.16
N ALA A 35 -3.89 -5.43 13.54
CA ALA A 35 -2.49 -5.51 13.17
C ALA A 35 -1.91 -6.86 13.64
N PHE A 36 -1.27 -7.59 12.73
CA PHE A 36 -0.63 -8.86 13.09
C PHE A 36 0.73 -8.64 13.76
N LEU A 37 1.27 -7.43 13.66
CA LEU A 37 2.52 -7.04 14.27
C LEU A 37 2.53 -5.56 14.62
N LEU A 38 3.10 -5.25 15.77
CA LEU A 38 3.39 -3.89 16.24
C LEU A 38 4.89 -3.78 16.51
N ASN A 39 5.53 -2.77 15.93
CA ASN A 39 6.92 -2.44 16.20
C ASN A 39 7.03 -1.02 16.78
N PRO A 40 7.33 -0.87 18.08
CA PRO A 40 7.40 0.44 18.74
C PRO A 40 8.70 1.20 18.45
N ASN A 41 9.65 0.60 17.73
CA ASN A 41 10.93 1.24 17.40
C ASN A 41 10.90 1.92 16.02
N ILE A 42 9.83 1.76 15.26
CA ILE A 42 9.66 2.31 13.92
C ILE A 42 8.58 3.39 13.96
N THR A 43 8.98 4.63 13.70
CA THR A 43 8.11 5.81 13.86
C THR A 43 7.88 6.59 12.56
N THR A 44 8.50 6.18 11.45
CA THR A 44 8.37 6.84 10.14
C THR A 44 7.67 5.94 9.14
N ALA A 45 6.89 6.55 8.23
CA ALA A 45 6.18 5.82 7.17
C ALA A 45 7.14 5.04 6.27
N THR A 46 8.26 5.65 5.86
CA THR A 46 9.28 5.00 5.02
C THR A 46 9.91 3.77 5.68
N ALA A 47 10.23 3.85 6.98
CA ALA A 47 10.80 2.71 7.69
C ALA A 47 9.74 1.61 7.91
N CYS A 48 8.49 1.99 8.19
CA CYS A 48 7.39 1.04 8.34
C CYS A 48 7.02 0.36 7.01
N GLN A 49 7.12 1.06 5.88
CA GLN A 49 6.98 0.47 4.56
C GLN A 49 8.09 -0.54 4.27
N THR A 50 9.35 -0.17 4.49
CA THR A 50 10.49 -1.09 4.31
C THR A 50 10.33 -2.33 5.18
N TYR A 51 9.84 -2.15 6.41
CA TYR A 51 9.54 -3.23 7.33
C TYR A 51 8.41 -4.13 6.80
N CYS A 52 7.29 -3.55 6.35
CA CYS A 52 6.19 -4.27 5.73
C CYS A 52 6.62 -5.08 4.49
N SER A 53 7.49 -4.50 3.66
CA SER A 53 7.97 -5.11 2.42
C SER A 53 9.10 -6.14 2.61
N ALA A 54 9.57 -6.37 3.84
CA ALA A 54 10.60 -7.37 4.08
C ALA A 54 10.08 -8.79 3.81
N ALA A 55 10.94 -9.68 3.32
CA ALA A 55 10.56 -11.06 2.95
C ALA A 55 9.89 -11.84 4.10
N THR A 56 10.31 -11.58 5.35
CA THR A 56 9.70 -12.16 6.56
C THR A 56 8.22 -11.80 6.73
N TYR A 57 7.78 -10.67 6.14
CA TYR A 57 6.42 -10.16 6.21
C TYR A 57 5.75 -10.12 4.85
N ALA A 58 6.00 -11.12 3.99
CA ALA A 58 5.43 -11.21 2.64
C ALA A 58 3.88 -11.13 2.57
N LYS A 59 3.18 -11.38 3.68
CA LYS A 59 1.71 -11.21 3.79
C LYS A 59 1.26 -9.77 4.07
N CYS A 60 2.18 -8.85 4.31
CA CYS A 60 1.85 -7.46 4.63
C CYS A 60 1.26 -6.79 3.40
N ALA A 61 0.02 -6.34 3.52
CA ALA A 61 -0.73 -5.69 2.45
C ALA A 61 -0.93 -4.19 2.71
N SER A 62 -0.94 -3.78 3.98
CA SER A 62 -0.94 -2.39 4.40
C SER A 62 -0.21 -2.21 5.73
N PHE A 63 0.10 -0.97 6.06
CA PHE A 63 0.74 -0.60 7.31
C PHE A 63 0.18 0.71 7.85
N ALA A 64 0.38 0.95 9.14
CA ALA A 64 0.06 2.21 9.77
C ALA A 64 1.22 2.72 10.63
N VAL A 65 1.33 4.04 10.72
CA VAL A 65 2.28 4.72 11.59
C VAL A 65 1.52 5.73 12.44
N GLY A 66 1.78 5.70 13.74
CA GLY A 66 1.14 6.60 14.68
C GLY A 66 1.52 6.27 16.11
N ARG A 67 1.40 7.25 17.00
CA ARG A 67 1.74 7.10 18.43
C ARG A 67 3.12 6.46 18.67
N ALA A 68 4.11 6.85 17.87
CA ALA A 68 5.47 6.30 17.89
C ALA A 68 5.57 4.78 17.65
N ALA A 69 4.67 4.19 16.87
CA ALA A 69 4.75 2.79 16.49
C ALA A 69 4.35 2.55 15.02
N CYS A 70 4.87 1.45 14.48
CA CYS A 70 4.51 0.88 13.19
C CYS A 70 3.62 -0.35 13.41
N LEU A 71 2.53 -0.43 12.64
CA LEU A 71 1.56 -1.53 12.68
C LEU A 71 1.51 -2.18 11.30
N LEU A 72 1.62 -3.50 11.22
CA LEU A 72 1.52 -4.24 9.97
C LEU A 72 0.20 -5.00 9.88
N TYR A 73 -0.42 -4.96 8.70
CA TYR A 73 -1.71 -5.59 8.43
C TYR A 73 -1.62 -6.48 7.19
N ASN A 74 -2.33 -7.61 7.20
CA ASN A 74 -2.40 -8.56 6.07
C ASN A 74 -3.64 -8.33 5.19
N VAL A 75 -4.22 -7.14 5.29
CA VAL A 75 -5.34 -6.64 4.49
C VAL A 75 -4.97 -5.27 3.93
N THR A 76 -5.59 -4.86 2.84
CA THR A 76 -5.50 -3.48 2.35
C THR A 76 -6.26 -2.52 3.27
N VAL A 77 -6.05 -1.22 3.12
CA VAL A 77 -6.75 -0.19 3.91
C VAL A 77 -8.25 -0.14 3.58
N ALA A 78 -8.62 -0.39 2.33
CA ALA A 78 -9.99 -0.32 1.84
C ALA A 78 -10.92 -1.25 2.63
N GLY A 79 -11.93 -0.67 3.29
CA GLY A 79 -12.93 -1.41 4.08
C GLY A 79 -12.47 -1.85 5.47
N TYR A 80 -11.21 -1.59 5.85
CA TYR A 80 -10.64 -1.99 7.15
C TYR A 80 -10.27 -0.82 8.05
N VAL A 81 -10.34 0.41 7.56
CA VAL A 81 -10.04 1.63 8.32
C VAL A 81 -11.29 2.51 8.45
N ASN A 82 -11.61 2.87 9.69
CA ASN A 82 -12.56 3.94 10.02
C ASN A 82 -11.84 5.28 9.88
N VAL A 83 -12.19 6.05 8.85
CA VAL A 83 -11.55 7.34 8.56
C VAL A 83 -11.89 8.36 9.64
N VAL A 84 -10.85 8.86 10.32
CA VAL A 84 -10.95 9.87 11.37
C VAL A 84 -9.78 10.85 11.17
N PRO A 85 -10.03 12.05 10.63
CA PRO A 85 -8.95 13.02 10.33
C PRO A 85 -8.09 13.41 11.55
N ALA A 86 -8.69 13.41 12.73
CA ALA A 86 -8.02 13.69 14.01
C ALA A 86 -7.20 12.51 14.56
N SER A 87 -7.20 11.35 13.89
CA SER A 87 -6.44 10.19 14.33
C SER A 87 -4.95 10.52 14.42
N GLY A 88 -4.31 9.96 15.45
CA GLY A 88 -2.86 9.93 15.59
C GLY A 88 -2.19 8.83 14.74
N TYR A 89 -2.98 8.03 14.02
CA TYR A 89 -2.52 7.02 13.08
C TYR A 89 -2.85 7.40 11.64
N THR A 90 -1.93 7.08 10.76
CA THR A 90 -2.10 7.18 9.31
C THR A 90 -1.80 5.81 8.70
N PHE A 91 -2.58 5.40 7.71
CA PHE A 91 -2.55 4.08 7.07
C PHE A 91 -2.18 4.21 5.58
N TRP A 92 -1.48 3.20 5.06
CA TRP A 92 -1.04 3.10 3.67
C TRP A 92 -1.14 1.66 3.17
N ASP A 93 -1.63 1.48 1.94
CA ASP A 93 -1.39 0.24 1.19
C ASP A 93 0.10 0.12 0.86
N VAL A 94 0.63 -1.12 0.79
CA VAL A 94 2.09 -1.36 0.63
C VAL A 94 2.70 -0.73 -0.63
N GLY A 95 1.91 -0.59 -1.70
CA GLY A 95 2.33 0.02 -2.95
C GLY A 95 2.42 1.55 -2.94
N CYS A 96 1.97 2.20 -1.87
CA CYS A 96 1.94 3.65 -1.78
C CYS A 96 3.35 4.24 -1.76
N LYS A 97 3.51 5.41 -2.39
CA LYS A 97 4.70 6.24 -2.13
C LYS A 97 4.51 6.96 -0.80
N VAL A 98 5.47 6.82 0.11
CA VAL A 98 5.48 7.47 1.43
C VAL A 98 6.62 8.46 1.59
#